data_AF-A0A0W8G044-F1
#
_entry.id   AF-A0A0W8G044-F1
#
_cell.length_a   1.000
_cell.length_b   1.000
_cell.length_c   1.000
_cell.angle_alpha   90.00
_cell.angle_beta   90.00
_cell.angle_gamma   90.00
#
_symmetry.space_group_name_H-M   'P 1'
#
loop_
_entity.id
_entity.type
_entity.pdbx_description
1 polymer ?
#
loop_
_entity_poly.entity_id
_entity_poly.type
_entity_poly.pdbx_seq_one_letter_code
_entity_poly.pdbx_strand_id
1 'polypeptide(L)'
;MYAYSNFQIFYQSTDRGETWTEINNLPFSTTYCIYKSTFGRLFISGYYSDDDGQSWQESLFTNGAGIRSYAESTDGIWAGAGKLHFSPDNGESWIEKDPFLTASLIVSGNNVFQGKEGFAYSTDGGESFTDYNEGITKIDRVLSMLYDGEFIIIGLDGPGIFKIAASELGITTSVGQTEELANNYELSQNYPNPFNPSTTIKFSIPESGFVSLKVYDLLGKEVASVVYEELNAGSYTVSFDASQSSPNLSSGIYFYRLEANNFVQTKKLTLIK
;
A
#
# COMPACT_ATOMS: atom_id res chain seq x y z
N MET A 1 9.07 -7.43 -15.66
CA MET A 1 7.81 -8.06 -16.11
C MET A 1 7.97 -9.57 -16.06
N TYR A 2 6.88 -10.30 -15.84
CA TYR A 2 6.89 -11.75 -15.73
C TYR A 2 5.77 -12.34 -16.60
N ALA A 3 6.00 -13.50 -17.19
CA ALA A 3 5.01 -14.20 -18.00
C ALA A 3 5.13 -15.70 -17.79
N TYR A 4 4.00 -16.40 -17.77
CA TYR A 4 3.95 -17.86 -17.74
C TYR A 4 3.12 -18.34 -18.92
N SER A 5 3.68 -19.28 -19.69
CA SER A 5 3.03 -19.81 -20.89
C SER A 5 2.29 -21.12 -20.59
N ASN A 6 1.31 -21.45 -21.43
CA ASN A 6 0.60 -22.73 -21.38
C ASN A 6 1.52 -23.95 -21.63
N PHE A 7 2.75 -23.73 -22.09
CA PHE A 7 3.79 -24.77 -22.22
C PHE A 7 4.63 -24.95 -20.95
N GLN A 8 4.19 -24.38 -19.83
CA GLN A 8 4.84 -24.46 -18.52
C GLN A 8 6.18 -23.73 -18.42
N ILE A 9 6.42 -22.78 -19.34
CA ILE A 9 7.65 -21.98 -19.36
C ILE A 9 7.39 -20.63 -18.69
N PHE A 10 8.27 -20.27 -17.75
CA PHE A 10 8.27 -18.98 -17.06
C PHE A 10 9.34 -18.06 -17.64
N TYR A 11 8.99 -16.80 -17.85
CA TYR A 11 9.87 -15.80 -18.43
C TYR A 11 9.93 -14.55 -17.57
N GLN A 12 11.11 -13.94 -17.53
CA GLN A 12 11.34 -12.63 -16.96
C GLN A 12 11.84 -11.67 -18.04
N SER A 13 11.35 -10.44 -18.00
CA SER A 13 11.87 -9.31 -18.76
C SER A 13 12.26 -8.19 -17.81
N THR A 14 13.45 -7.63 -18.01
CA THR A 14 14.01 -6.49 -17.26
C THR A 14 13.96 -5.18 -18.06
N ASP A 15 13.49 -5.23 -19.30
CA ASP A 15 13.49 -4.13 -20.28
C ASP A 15 12.09 -3.82 -20.81
N ARG A 16 11.07 -3.94 -19.94
CA ARG A 16 9.66 -3.65 -20.25
C ARG A 16 9.08 -4.49 -21.41
N GLY A 17 9.56 -5.72 -21.55
CA GLY A 17 9.01 -6.73 -22.46
C GLY A 17 9.70 -6.77 -23.83
N GLU A 18 10.78 -6.02 -24.04
CA GLU A 18 11.55 -6.07 -25.29
C GLU A 18 12.29 -7.40 -25.44
N THR A 19 12.90 -7.90 -24.37
CA THR A 19 13.55 -9.21 -24.32
C THR A 19 13.07 -10.03 -23.12
N TRP A 20 13.12 -11.36 -23.28
CA TRP A 20 12.63 -12.32 -22.29
C TRP A 20 13.67 -13.41 -22.06
N THR A 21 13.97 -13.67 -20.79
CA THR A 21 14.84 -14.75 -20.34
C THR A 21 13.98 -15.83 -19.71
N GLU A 22 14.15 -17.08 -20.15
CA GLU A 22 13.48 -18.24 -19.57
C GLU A 22 14.08 -18.59 -18.20
N ILE A 23 13.20 -18.82 -17.24
CA ILE A 23 13.53 -19.31 -15.90
C ILE A 23 13.09 -20.77 -15.82
N ASN A 24 14.03 -21.64 -15.51
CA ASN A 24 13.89 -23.10 -15.49
C ASN A 24 13.70 -23.65 -14.07
N ASN A 25 13.40 -24.96 -13.97
CA ASN A 25 13.31 -25.71 -12.70
C ASN A 25 12.25 -25.19 -11.72
N LEU A 26 11.06 -24.88 -12.24
CA LEU A 26 9.95 -24.38 -11.44
C LEU A 26 9.35 -25.49 -10.57
N PRO A 27 8.99 -25.19 -9.31
CA PRO A 27 8.33 -26.16 -8.43
C PRO A 27 6.80 -26.26 -8.70
N PHE A 28 6.30 -25.56 -9.70
CA PHE A 28 4.88 -25.50 -10.07
C PHE A 28 4.68 -25.74 -11.57
N SER A 29 3.53 -26.32 -11.92
CA SER A 29 3.17 -26.72 -13.29
C SER A 29 1.96 -25.98 -13.86
N THR A 30 1.30 -25.16 -13.05
CA THR A 30 0.18 -24.29 -13.41
C THR A 30 0.23 -23.03 -12.57
N THR A 31 -0.23 -21.90 -13.11
CA THR A 31 -0.46 -20.67 -12.35
C THR A 31 -1.69 -19.93 -12.89
N TYR A 32 -2.42 -19.27 -12.00
CA TYR A 32 -3.50 -18.34 -12.37
C TYR A 32 -3.11 -16.88 -12.13
N CYS A 33 -2.08 -16.64 -11.31
CA CYS A 33 -1.63 -15.29 -10.98
C CYS A 33 -0.12 -15.25 -10.73
N ILE A 34 0.50 -14.16 -11.17
CA ILE A 34 1.87 -13.80 -10.83
C ILE A 34 1.79 -12.46 -10.13
N TYR A 35 2.40 -12.36 -8.95
CA TYR A 35 2.35 -11.15 -8.16
C TYR A 35 3.74 -10.78 -7.65
N LYS A 36 4.16 -9.54 -7.88
CA LYS A 36 5.40 -8.99 -7.32
C LYS A 36 5.00 -7.94 -6.29
N SER A 37 5.27 -8.22 -5.02
CA SER A 37 5.03 -7.29 -3.92
C SER A 37 5.95 -6.08 -4.00
N THR A 38 5.52 -4.94 -3.46
CA THR A 38 6.40 -3.76 -3.31
C THR A 38 7.57 -4.01 -2.35
N PHE A 39 7.47 -5.02 -1.47
CA PHE A 39 8.58 -5.50 -0.65
C PHE A 39 9.64 -6.30 -1.43
N GLY A 40 9.45 -6.50 -2.73
CA GLY A 40 10.44 -7.15 -3.59
C GLY A 40 10.34 -8.68 -3.63
N ARG A 41 9.32 -9.29 -3.05
CA ARG A 41 9.07 -10.74 -3.14
C ARG A 41 8.15 -11.09 -4.31
N LEU A 42 8.49 -12.13 -5.05
CA LEU A 42 7.70 -12.67 -6.17
C LEU A 42 6.86 -13.85 -5.69
N PHE A 43 5.57 -13.86 -5.98
CA PHE A 43 4.62 -14.91 -5.60
C PHE A 43 3.99 -15.55 -6.83
N ILE A 44 4.02 -16.88 -6.89
CA ILE A 44 3.41 -17.69 -7.96
C ILE A 44 2.95 -19.03 -7.40
N SER A 45 1.69 -19.41 -7.64
CA SER A 45 1.17 -20.76 -7.39
C SER A 45 1.42 -21.35 -5.99
N GLY A 46 1.39 -20.52 -4.95
CA GLY A 46 1.66 -20.96 -3.58
C GLY A 46 3.15 -21.13 -3.29
N TYR A 47 4.01 -20.54 -4.10
CA TYR A 47 5.44 -20.39 -3.85
C TYR A 47 5.80 -18.91 -3.86
N TYR A 48 6.91 -18.59 -3.21
CA TYR A 48 7.53 -17.29 -3.32
C TYR A 48 9.03 -17.37 -3.59
N SER A 49 9.57 -16.27 -4.08
CA SER A 49 10.98 -16.11 -4.42
C SER A 49 11.47 -14.72 -4.02
N ASP A 50 12.63 -14.70 -3.36
CA ASP A 50 13.35 -13.49 -2.94
C ASP A 50 14.46 -13.07 -3.91
N ASP A 51 14.67 -13.85 -4.97
CA ASP A 51 15.74 -13.66 -5.96
C ASP A 51 15.20 -13.64 -7.40
N ASP A 52 13.99 -13.08 -7.57
CA ASP A 52 13.34 -12.89 -8.87
C ASP A 52 13.12 -14.19 -9.68
N GLY A 53 12.85 -15.28 -8.97
CA GLY A 53 12.44 -16.58 -9.53
C GLY A 53 13.58 -17.57 -9.73
N GLN A 54 14.81 -17.24 -9.29
CA GLN A 54 15.95 -18.17 -9.40
C GLN A 54 15.87 -19.31 -8.38
N SER A 55 15.28 -19.06 -7.20
CA SER A 55 14.95 -20.05 -6.18
C SER A 55 13.56 -19.81 -5.61
N TRP A 56 12.97 -20.89 -5.07
CA TRP A 56 11.57 -20.91 -4.65
C TRP A 56 11.40 -21.55 -3.27
N GLN A 57 10.51 -20.98 -2.47
CA GLN A 57 10.07 -21.48 -1.18
C GLN A 57 8.55 -21.70 -1.20
N GLU A 58 8.08 -22.74 -0.52
CA GLU A 58 6.66 -23.07 -0.46
C GLU A 58 5.91 -22.16 0.53
N SER A 59 4.75 -21.70 0.12
CA SER A 59 3.83 -20.86 0.90
C SER A 59 2.65 -21.72 1.38
N LEU A 60 2.76 -22.26 2.60
CA LEU A 60 1.95 -23.37 3.11
C LEU A 60 0.53 -22.98 3.59
N PHE A 61 -0.30 -22.37 2.75
CA PHE A 61 -1.67 -21.98 3.14
C PHE A 61 -2.78 -22.46 2.20
N THR A 62 -2.43 -22.94 1.01
CA THR A 62 -3.42 -23.20 -0.03
C THR A 62 -4.04 -24.59 0.04
N ASN A 63 -3.45 -25.56 0.75
CA ASN A 63 -3.86 -26.98 0.74
C ASN A 63 -4.15 -27.54 -0.67
N GLY A 64 -3.40 -27.08 -1.68
CA GLY A 64 -3.59 -27.47 -3.09
C GLY A 64 -4.63 -26.66 -3.87
N ALA A 65 -5.28 -25.66 -3.27
CA ALA A 65 -6.13 -24.72 -3.99
C ALA A 65 -5.28 -23.76 -4.84
N GLY A 66 -5.68 -23.54 -6.09
CA GLY A 66 -5.05 -22.53 -6.94
C GLY A 66 -5.27 -21.13 -6.39
N ILE A 67 -4.20 -20.35 -6.26
CA ILE A 67 -4.28 -18.92 -5.90
C ILE A 67 -4.73 -18.16 -7.14
N ARG A 68 -5.81 -17.38 -7.00
CA ARG A 68 -6.46 -16.65 -8.10
C ARG A 68 -6.13 -15.17 -8.10
N SER A 69 -5.84 -14.61 -6.93
CA SER A 69 -5.56 -13.19 -6.79
C SER A 69 -4.62 -12.94 -5.63
N TYR A 70 -3.76 -11.94 -5.80
CA TYR A 70 -3.03 -11.30 -4.71
C TYR A 70 -3.39 -9.82 -4.68
N ALA A 71 -3.29 -9.22 -3.50
CA ALA A 71 -3.34 -7.78 -3.28
C ALA A 71 -2.42 -7.42 -2.12
N GLU A 72 -2.10 -6.15 -1.95
CA GLU A 72 -1.19 -5.69 -0.90
C GLU A 72 -1.79 -4.48 -0.20
N SER A 73 -1.70 -4.49 1.13
CA SER A 73 -1.89 -3.32 1.98
C SER A 73 -0.54 -2.88 2.55
N THR A 74 -0.54 -1.75 3.26
CA THR A 74 0.63 -1.31 4.04
C THR A 74 1.07 -2.32 5.09
N ASP A 75 0.15 -3.17 5.54
CA ASP A 75 0.37 -4.09 6.65
C ASP A 75 0.72 -5.51 6.18
N GLY A 76 0.62 -5.80 4.87
CA GLY A 76 0.97 -7.12 4.35
C GLY A 76 0.28 -7.53 3.05
N ILE A 77 0.36 -8.82 2.75
CA ILE A 77 -0.11 -9.42 1.50
C ILE A 77 -1.42 -10.16 1.72
N TRP A 78 -2.36 -9.95 0.83
CA TRP A 78 -3.63 -10.66 0.75
C TRP A 78 -3.59 -11.68 -0.38
N ALA A 79 -4.12 -12.87 -0.14
CA ALA A 79 -4.21 -13.92 -1.14
C ALA A 79 -5.62 -14.52 -1.18
N GLY A 80 -6.19 -14.52 -2.39
CA GLY A 80 -7.43 -15.19 -2.70
C GLY A 80 -7.12 -16.55 -3.29
N ALA A 81 -7.46 -17.60 -2.56
CA ALA A 81 -7.37 -18.99 -2.98
C ALA A 81 -8.74 -19.66 -2.78
N GLY A 82 -8.76 -20.96 -2.44
CA GLY A 82 -9.97 -21.62 -1.96
C GLY A 82 -10.62 -20.92 -0.75
N LYS A 83 -9.90 -20.00 -0.10
CA LYS A 83 -10.31 -19.08 0.96
C LYS A 83 -9.60 -17.73 0.83
N LEU A 84 -9.96 -16.74 1.65
CA LEU A 84 -9.21 -15.49 1.79
C LEU A 84 -8.19 -15.59 2.91
N HIS A 85 -6.95 -15.21 2.61
CA HIS A 85 -5.86 -15.17 3.58
C HIS A 85 -5.13 -13.82 3.58
N PHE A 86 -4.54 -13.48 4.72
CA PHE A 86 -3.69 -12.32 4.91
C PHE A 86 -2.36 -12.76 5.53
N SER A 87 -1.26 -12.16 5.09
CA SER A 87 0.08 -12.39 5.59
C SER A 87 0.74 -11.08 6.05
N PRO A 88 1.05 -10.93 7.35
CA PRO A 88 1.71 -9.73 7.89
C PRO A 88 3.24 -9.76 7.72
N ASP A 89 3.81 -10.88 7.27
CA ASP A 89 5.25 -11.15 7.20
C ASP A 89 5.69 -11.47 5.77
N ASN A 90 5.08 -10.77 4.80
CA ASN A 90 5.40 -10.88 3.38
C ASN A 90 5.31 -12.33 2.85
N GLY A 91 4.36 -13.11 3.33
CA GLY A 91 4.04 -14.45 2.84
C GLY A 91 4.70 -15.61 3.58
N GLU A 92 5.42 -15.37 4.68
CA GLU A 92 6.00 -16.44 5.49
C GLU A 92 4.93 -17.20 6.29
N SER A 93 3.94 -16.50 6.82
CA SER A 93 2.77 -17.07 7.50
C SER A 93 1.47 -16.42 7.03
N TRP A 94 0.37 -17.16 7.16
CA TRP A 94 -0.93 -16.76 6.62
C TRP A 94 -2.04 -16.98 7.64
N ILE A 95 -2.89 -15.97 7.75
CA ILE A 95 -4.08 -15.93 8.61
C ILE A 95 -5.30 -16.03 7.70
N GLU A 96 -6.16 -17.01 7.93
CA GLU A 96 -7.46 -17.09 7.26
C GLU A 96 -8.36 -15.92 7.72
N LYS A 97 -8.88 -15.16 6.76
CA LYS A 97 -9.74 -13.99 7.00
C LYS A 97 -11.20 -14.25 6.64
N ASP A 98 -11.44 -15.11 5.66
CA ASP A 98 -12.80 -15.49 5.25
C ASP A 98 -12.80 -16.89 4.61
N PRO A 99 -13.69 -17.83 5.01
CA PRO A 99 -13.65 -19.22 4.55
C PRO A 99 -14.15 -19.44 3.12
N PHE A 100 -14.54 -18.39 2.38
CA PHE A 100 -15.09 -18.51 1.04
C PHE A 100 -14.03 -18.42 -0.06
N LEU A 101 -14.24 -19.19 -1.13
CA LEU A 101 -13.40 -19.13 -2.32
C LEU A 101 -13.37 -17.71 -2.86
N THR A 102 -12.16 -17.18 -2.97
CA THR A 102 -11.93 -15.82 -3.40
C THR A 102 -11.28 -15.83 -4.77
N ALA A 103 -12.00 -15.31 -5.77
CA ALA A 103 -11.58 -15.30 -7.16
C ALA A 103 -10.83 -14.02 -7.55
N SER A 104 -11.17 -12.88 -6.93
CA SER A 104 -10.51 -11.60 -7.16
C SER A 104 -10.45 -10.77 -5.88
N LEU A 105 -9.42 -9.93 -5.76
CA LEU A 105 -9.19 -9.08 -4.59
C LEU A 105 -8.72 -7.69 -5.00
N ILE A 106 -9.16 -6.69 -4.26
CA ILE A 106 -8.57 -5.35 -4.21
C ILE A 106 -8.42 -4.95 -2.76
N VAL A 107 -7.31 -4.27 -2.46
CA VAL A 107 -7.10 -3.64 -1.17
C VAL A 107 -6.75 -2.18 -1.39
N SER A 108 -7.35 -1.28 -0.59
CA SER A 108 -7.10 0.16 -0.64
C SER A 108 -7.25 0.76 0.76
N GLY A 109 -6.14 1.10 1.40
CA GLY A 109 -6.13 1.45 2.82
C GLY A 109 -6.68 0.29 3.66
N ASN A 110 -7.65 0.59 4.53
CA ASN A 110 -8.34 -0.43 5.34
C ASN A 110 -9.46 -1.16 4.60
N ASN A 111 -9.75 -0.79 3.35
CA ASN A 111 -10.83 -1.42 2.61
C ASN A 111 -10.31 -2.65 1.87
N VAL A 112 -11.01 -3.77 2.03
CA VAL A 112 -10.74 -5.01 1.31
C VAL A 112 -11.99 -5.37 0.53
N PHE A 113 -11.85 -5.49 -0.78
CA PHE A 113 -12.92 -5.88 -1.70
C PHE A 113 -12.66 -7.30 -2.17
N GLN A 114 -13.65 -8.17 -1.98
CA GLN A 114 -13.55 -9.60 -2.21
C GLN A 114 -14.57 -10.04 -3.25
N GLY A 115 -14.05 -10.51 -4.38
CA GLY A 115 -14.84 -11.18 -5.41
C GLY A 115 -14.90 -12.67 -5.14
N LYS A 116 -16.12 -13.19 -4.98
CA LYS A 116 -16.43 -14.60 -4.71
C LYS A 116 -17.67 -15.01 -5.50
N GLU A 117 -18.41 -16.00 -5.03
CA GLU A 117 -19.83 -16.17 -5.36
C GLU A 117 -20.61 -15.00 -4.76
N GLY A 118 -20.73 -13.92 -5.53
CA GLY A 118 -21.14 -12.59 -5.09
C GLY A 118 -19.97 -11.67 -4.77
N PHE A 119 -20.31 -10.49 -4.26
CA PHE A 119 -19.36 -9.46 -3.85
C PHE A 119 -19.44 -9.22 -2.35
N ALA A 120 -18.29 -9.16 -1.67
CA ALA A 120 -18.21 -8.76 -0.28
C ALA A 120 -17.11 -7.71 -0.08
N TYR A 121 -17.24 -6.93 0.98
CA TYR A 121 -16.28 -5.91 1.30
C TYR A 121 -16.06 -5.82 2.82
N SER A 122 -14.90 -5.33 3.20
CA SER A 122 -14.53 -4.95 4.56
C SER A 122 -14.06 -3.50 4.55
N THR A 123 -14.37 -2.77 5.62
CA THR A 123 -13.89 -1.41 5.87
C THR A 123 -13.03 -1.30 7.14
N ASP A 124 -12.73 -2.45 7.76
CA ASP A 124 -12.04 -2.58 9.05
C ASP A 124 -10.72 -3.36 8.95
N GLY A 125 -10.09 -3.37 7.77
CA GLY A 125 -8.84 -4.11 7.55
C GLY A 125 -9.04 -5.62 7.40
N GLY A 126 -10.25 -6.05 7.04
CA GLY A 126 -10.66 -7.45 6.92
C GLY A 126 -10.75 -8.15 8.27
N GLU A 127 -11.20 -7.45 9.30
CA GLU A 127 -11.65 -8.07 10.56
C GLU A 127 -13.08 -8.62 10.41
N SER A 128 -13.91 -7.95 9.61
CA SER A 128 -15.24 -8.42 9.23
C SER A 128 -15.58 -8.11 7.78
N PHE A 129 -16.40 -8.97 7.17
CA PHE A 129 -16.86 -8.83 5.78
C PHE A 129 -18.38 -8.72 5.71
N THR A 130 -18.85 -7.80 4.85
CA THR A 130 -20.27 -7.59 4.55
C THR A 130 -20.54 -8.02 3.10
N ASP A 131 -21.53 -8.90 2.92
CA ASP A 131 -22.01 -9.28 1.58
C ASP A 131 -22.85 -8.14 0.98
N TYR A 132 -22.53 -7.73 -0.24
CA TYR A 132 -23.34 -6.80 -1.03
C TYR A 132 -24.27 -7.57 -1.96
N ASN A 133 -25.58 -7.32 -1.85
CA ASN A 133 -26.60 -8.11 -2.55
C ASN A 133 -27.55 -7.28 -3.43
N GLU A 134 -27.15 -6.05 -3.80
CA GLU A 134 -27.96 -5.17 -4.65
C GLU A 134 -27.52 -5.29 -6.11
N GLY A 135 -28.13 -6.22 -6.84
CA GLY A 135 -27.88 -6.43 -8.27
C GLY A 135 -26.71 -7.37 -8.59
N ILE A 136 -25.85 -7.65 -7.61
CA ILE A 136 -24.91 -8.79 -7.63
C ILE A 136 -25.42 -9.81 -6.62
N THR A 137 -25.66 -11.02 -7.05
CA THR A 137 -26.20 -12.09 -6.22
C THR A 137 -25.15 -13.17 -5.98
N LYS A 138 -25.41 -14.10 -5.04
CA LYS A 138 -24.47 -15.19 -4.73
C LYS A 138 -24.26 -16.19 -5.87
N ILE A 139 -25.07 -16.14 -6.93
CA ILE A 139 -24.83 -16.97 -8.12
C ILE A 139 -23.88 -16.29 -9.13
N ASP A 140 -23.61 -14.99 -8.95
CA ASP A 140 -22.75 -14.21 -9.83
C ASP A 140 -21.31 -14.31 -9.35
N ARG A 141 -20.48 -15.07 -10.07
CA ARG A 141 -19.06 -15.20 -9.70
C ARG A 141 -18.29 -13.96 -10.14
N VAL A 142 -17.67 -13.26 -9.20
CA VAL A 142 -16.88 -12.04 -9.45
C VAL A 142 -15.44 -12.41 -9.81
N LEU A 143 -15.08 -12.24 -11.08
CA LEU A 143 -13.80 -12.68 -11.65
C LEU A 143 -12.72 -11.61 -11.64
N SER A 144 -13.10 -10.35 -11.71
CA SER A 144 -12.18 -9.23 -11.75
C SER A 144 -12.82 -8.00 -11.16
N MET A 145 -12.00 -7.12 -10.59
CA MET A 145 -12.45 -5.86 -10.06
C MET A 145 -11.41 -4.78 -10.36
N LEU A 146 -11.85 -3.52 -10.38
CA LEU A 146 -11.01 -2.33 -10.30
C LEU A 146 -11.63 -1.34 -9.30
N TYR A 147 -10.80 -0.55 -8.64
CA TYR A 147 -11.23 0.51 -7.74
C TYR A 147 -10.42 1.77 -8.05
N ASP A 148 -11.11 2.89 -8.32
CA ASP A 148 -10.50 4.17 -8.67
C ASP A 148 -10.58 5.21 -7.54
N GLY A 149 -11.12 4.83 -6.38
CA GLY A 149 -11.38 5.73 -5.25
C GLY A 149 -12.84 6.15 -5.15
N GLU A 150 -13.57 6.24 -6.26
CA GLU A 150 -14.98 6.63 -6.27
C GLU A 150 -15.88 5.43 -6.56
N PHE A 151 -15.44 4.55 -7.45
CA PHE A 151 -16.20 3.43 -7.95
C PHE A 151 -15.43 2.12 -7.88
N ILE A 152 -16.17 1.06 -7.53
CA ILE A 152 -15.75 -0.31 -7.74
C ILE A 152 -16.38 -0.77 -9.06
N ILE A 153 -15.54 -1.16 -10.01
CA ILE A 153 -15.94 -1.76 -11.28
C ILE A 153 -15.75 -3.27 -11.16
N ILE A 154 -16.78 -4.04 -11.45
CA ILE A 154 -16.84 -5.49 -11.18
C ILE A 154 -17.13 -6.24 -12.48
N GLY A 155 -16.25 -7.17 -12.84
CA GLY A 155 -16.45 -8.11 -13.96
C GLY A 155 -16.93 -9.47 -13.46
N LEU A 156 -18.04 -9.95 -14.02
CA LEU A 156 -18.70 -11.20 -13.63
C LEU A 156 -18.40 -12.36 -14.60
N ASP A 157 -18.56 -13.59 -14.12
CA ASP A 157 -18.60 -14.83 -14.93
C ASP A 157 -19.96 -14.99 -15.63
N GLY A 158 -20.37 -13.96 -16.36
CA GLY A 158 -21.71 -13.81 -16.95
C GLY A 158 -21.82 -12.51 -17.76
N PRO A 159 -23.04 -12.09 -18.14
CA PRO A 159 -23.20 -10.85 -18.89
C PRO A 159 -23.00 -9.63 -17.98
N GLY A 160 -21.97 -8.84 -18.29
CA GLY A 160 -21.91 -7.43 -17.91
C GLY A 160 -20.76 -7.04 -16.99
N ILE A 161 -20.70 -5.73 -16.78
CA ILE A 161 -19.83 -5.06 -15.82
C ILE A 161 -20.76 -4.35 -14.85
N PHE A 162 -20.55 -4.56 -13.56
CA PHE A 162 -21.26 -3.85 -12.52
C PHE A 162 -20.42 -2.67 -12.03
N LYS A 163 -21.07 -1.59 -11.62
CA LYS A 163 -20.42 -0.39 -11.10
C LYS A 163 -21.13 0.00 -9.81
N ILE A 164 -20.37 0.09 -8.72
CA ILE A 164 -20.85 0.45 -7.38
C ILE A 164 -20.13 1.73 -6.95
N ALA A 165 -20.86 2.72 -6.45
CA ALA A 165 -20.22 3.87 -5.81
C ALA A 165 -19.69 3.46 -4.42
N ALA A 166 -18.44 3.78 -4.10
CA ALA A 166 -17.85 3.46 -2.81
C ALA A 166 -18.67 4.01 -1.64
N SER A 167 -19.29 5.18 -1.82
CA SER A 167 -20.19 5.79 -0.85
C SER A 167 -21.40 4.92 -0.49
N GLU A 168 -21.89 4.07 -1.41
CA GLU A 168 -22.98 3.13 -1.13
C GLU A 168 -22.55 2.05 -0.13
N LEU A 169 -21.26 1.74 -0.08
CA LEU A 169 -20.66 0.79 0.86
C LEU A 169 -20.30 1.44 2.21
N GLY A 170 -20.66 2.71 2.41
CA GLY A 170 -20.19 3.50 3.55
C GLY A 170 -18.71 3.88 3.46
N ILE A 171 -18.06 3.61 2.32
CA ILE A 171 -16.69 4.02 2.04
C ILE A 171 -16.77 5.44 1.51
N THR A 172 -16.91 6.38 2.45
CA THR A 172 -16.69 7.77 2.13
C THR A 172 -15.20 7.95 2.00
N THR A 173 -14.72 8.21 0.79
CA THR A 173 -13.47 8.93 0.67
C THR A 173 -13.67 10.23 1.43
N SER A 174 -13.03 10.41 2.59
CA SER A 174 -12.49 11.74 2.86
C SER A 174 -11.78 12.11 1.56
N VAL A 175 -12.27 13.16 0.88
CA VAL A 175 -11.79 13.66 -0.41
C VAL A 175 -10.35 13.19 -0.65
N GLY A 176 -10.19 12.34 -1.66
CA GLY A 176 -9.07 11.42 -1.78
C GLY A 176 -7.71 12.00 -1.39
N GLN A 177 -6.93 11.19 -0.68
CA GLN A 177 -5.50 11.13 -0.99
C GLN A 177 -5.36 10.49 -2.39
N THR A 178 -5.77 11.25 -3.41
CA THR A 178 -4.93 11.33 -4.60
C THR A 178 -3.57 11.79 -4.07
N GLU A 179 -2.47 11.36 -4.68
CA GLU A 179 -1.37 12.31 -4.81
C GLU A 179 -1.97 13.52 -5.54
N GLU A 180 -2.62 14.44 -4.80
CA GLU A 180 -2.63 15.82 -5.22
C GLU A 180 -1.14 16.09 -5.38
N LEU A 181 -0.70 16.19 -6.64
CA LEU A 181 0.37 17.11 -7.00
C LEU A 181 0.11 18.32 -6.11
N ALA A 182 0.91 18.45 -5.06
CA ALA A 182 0.63 19.42 -4.03
C ALA A 182 0.63 20.75 -4.75
N ASN A 183 -0.53 21.37 -5.00
CA ASN A 183 -0.57 22.48 -5.96
C ASN A 183 0.23 23.69 -5.47
N ASN A 184 0.59 23.69 -4.19
CA ASN A 184 1.38 24.71 -3.52
C ASN A 184 2.36 24.07 -2.54
N TYR A 185 3.42 24.81 -2.23
CA TYR A 185 4.24 24.53 -1.08
C TYR A 185 3.47 24.78 0.21
N GLU A 186 3.46 23.83 1.14
CA GLU A 186 2.84 24.00 2.46
C GLU A 186 3.67 23.31 3.54
N LEU A 187 3.87 23.98 4.67
CA LEU A 187 4.30 23.37 5.93
C LEU A 187 3.14 23.46 6.92
N SER A 188 2.63 22.33 7.40
CA SER A 188 1.52 22.28 8.36
C SER A 188 2.01 22.43 9.81
N GLN A 189 1.09 22.78 10.71
CA GLN A 189 1.38 22.78 12.14
C GLN A 189 1.63 21.35 12.63
N ASN A 190 2.72 21.14 13.38
CA ASN A 190 3.04 19.83 13.95
C ASN A 190 1.93 19.39 14.91
N TYR A 191 1.63 18.10 14.95
CA TYR A 191 0.64 17.52 15.86
C TYR A 191 1.18 16.24 16.52
N PRO A 192 1.08 16.10 17.85
CA PRO A 192 0.55 17.10 18.81
C PRO A 192 1.46 18.34 18.92
N ASN A 193 0.91 19.48 19.36
CA ASN A 193 1.66 20.66 19.78
C ASN A 193 0.89 21.38 20.92
N PRO A 194 1.39 21.41 22.18
CA PRO A 194 2.70 20.90 22.62
C PRO A 194 2.86 19.37 22.48
N PHE A 195 4.10 18.88 22.40
CA PHE A 195 4.43 17.47 22.21
C PHE A 195 5.40 16.92 23.26
N ASN A 196 5.40 15.60 23.47
CA ASN A 196 6.29 14.88 24.39
C ASN A 196 6.50 13.40 23.98
N PRO A 197 7.74 12.94 23.71
CA PRO A 197 8.85 13.69 23.11
C PRO A 197 8.74 13.73 21.57
N SER A 198 7.72 13.10 20.98
CA SER A 198 7.54 12.96 19.53
C SER A 198 6.34 13.74 19.00
N THR A 199 6.45 14.21 17.76
CA THR A 199 5.38 14.90 17.02
C THR A 199 5.45 14.53 15.55
N THR A 200 4.34 14.72 14.84
CA THR A 200 4.27 14.53 13.40
C THR A 200 4.26 15.88 12.69
N ILE A 201 5.11 16.03 11.68
CA ILE A 201 5.18 17.21 10.81
C ILE A 201 4.70 16.80 9.42
N LYS A 202 3.74 17.56 8.89
CA LYS A 202 3.24 17.39 7.53
C LYS A 202 3.67 18.57 6.67
N PHE A 203 4.04 18.29 5.42
CA PHE A 203 4.37 19.32 4.44
C PHE A 203 4.11 18.82 3.02
N SER A 204 4.11 19.71 2.05
CA SER A 204 3.86 19.39 0.65
C SER A 204 4.72 20.25 -0.29
N ILE A 205 5.11 19.67 -1.43
CA ILE A 205 5.94 20.31 -2.46
C ILE A 205 5.34 20.08 -3.86
N PRO A 206 5.09 21.14 -4.66
CA PRO A 206 4.52 21.05 -6.02
C PRO A 206 5.49 20.54 -7.07
N GLU A 207 6.79 20.68 -6.80
CA GLU A 207 7.86 20.40 -7.75
C GLU A 207 8.93 19.57 -7.05
N SER A 208 9.51 18.61 -7.78
CA SER A 208 10.63 17.82 -7.30
C SER A 208 11.84 18.71 -7.06
N GLY A 209 12.62 18.41 -6.02
CA GLY A 209 13.79 19.21 -5.67
C GLY A 209 14.39 18.82 -4.34
N PHE A 210 15.48 19.51 -3.99
CA PHE A 210 16.13 19.31 -2.71
C PHE A 210 15.31 19.96 -1.59
N VAL A 211 14.96 19.16 -0.58
CA VAL A 211 14.13 19.57 0.56
C VAL A 211 14.96 19.53 1.84
N SER A 212 14.92 20.63 2.60
CA SER A 212 15.54 20.76 3.91
C SER A 212 14.50 21.14 4.96
N LEU A 213 14.19 20.21 5.87
CA LEU A 213 13.37 20.44 7.05
C LEU A 213 14.24 20.38 8.30
N LYS A 214 14.46 21.52 8.95
CA LYS A 214 15.37 21.66 10.09
C LYS A 214 14.71 22.33 11.29
N VAL A 215 15.17 22.01 12.49
CA VAL A 215 14.71 22.57 13.76
C VAL A 215 15.77 23.52 14.34
N TYR A 216 15.32 24.65 14.86
CA TYR A 216 16.12 25.76 15.37
C TYR A 216 15.67 26.17 16.78
N ASP A 217 16.61 26.62 17.60
CA ASP A 217 16.32 27.24 18.89
C ASP A 217 15.92 28.73 18.76
N LEU A 218 15.65 29.39 19.90
CA LEU A 218 15.29 30.81 19.95
C LEU A 218 16.38 31.77 19.44
N LEU A 219 17.64 31.31 19.39
CA LEU A 219 18.78 32.08 18.89
C LEU A 219 19.00 31.85 17.38
N GLY A 220 18.18 31.01 16.75
CA GLY A 220 18.29 30.65 15.34
C GLY A 220 19.40 29.62 15.06
N LYS A 221 19.93 28.95 16.10
CA LYS A 221 20.90 27.87 15.92
C LYS A 221 20.17 26.59 15.50
N GLU A 222 20.67 25.92 14.47
CA GLU A 222 20.21 24.59 14.07
C GLU A 222 20.50 23.58 15.18
N VAL A 223 19.47 22.84 15.59
CA VAL A 223 19.54 21.82 16.66
C VAL A 223 19.10 20.42 16.20
N ALA A 224 18.43 20.30 15.06
CA ALA A 224 18.15 19.01 14.42
C ALA A 224 17.87 19.18 12.91
N SER A 225 18.18 18.14 12.13
CA SER A 225 17.77 18.01 10.73
C SER A 225 16.82 16.82 10.62
N VAL A 226 15.60 17.07 10.14
CA VAL A 226 14.51 16.06 10.04
C VAL A 226 14.45 15.45 8.65
N VAL A 227 14.62 16.29 7.61
CA VAL A 227 14.68 15.88 6.20
C VAL A 227 15.80 16.68 5.54
N TYR A 228 16.63 16.03 4.73
CA TYR A 228 17.72 16.65 4.00
C TYR A 228 18.11 15.83 2.77
N GLU A 229 17.24 15.80 1.76
CA GLU A 229 17.38 14.96 0.58
C GLU A 229 16.58 15.49 -0.63
N GLU A 230 16.76 14.90 -1.80
CA GLU A 230 15.91 15.16 -2.97
C GLU A 230 14.59 14.39 -2.85
N LEU A 231 13.47 15.09 -3.00
CA LEU A 231 12.13 14.53 -2.96
C LEU A 231 11.39 14.84 -4.26
N ASN A 232 10.50 13.92 -4.66
CA ASN A 232 9.58 14.13 -5.78
C ASN A 232 8.46 15.11 -5.40
N ALA A 233 7.68 15.59 -6.37
CA ALA A 233 6.49 16.39 -6.04
C ALA A 233 5.48 15.53 -5.25
N GLY A 234 4.89 16.07 -4.18
CA GLY A 234 3.97 15.32 -3.34
C GLY A 234 3.77 15.88 -1.94
N SER A 235 2.99 15.16 -1.13
CA SER A 235 2.75 15.45 0.28
C SER A 235 3.45 14.44 1.19
N TYR A 236 4.09 14.94 2.24
CA TYR A 236 4.96 14.18 3.12
C TYR A 236 4.51 14.28 4.58
N THR A 237 4.65 13.18 5.29
CA THR A 237 4.40 13.09 6.74
C THR A 237 5.63 12.48 7.40
N VAL A 238 6.30 13.25 8.26
CA VAL A 238 7.52 12.81 8.94
C VAL A 238 7.35 12.86 10.46
N SER A 239 7.91 11.86 11.15
CA SER A 239 7.96 11.82 12.60
C SER A 239 9.22 12.53 13.10
N PHE A 240 9.08 13.38 14.12
CA PHE A 240 10.20 14.03 14.80
C PHE A 240 10.17 13.66 16.29
N ASP A 241 11.22 13.00 16.76
CA ASP A 241 11.44 12.68 18.18
C ASP A 241 12.59 13.53 18.73
N ALA A 242 12.24 14.47 19.61
CA ALA A 242 13.21 15.37 20.22
C ALA A 242 14.21 14.65 21.15
N SER A 243 13.88 13.46 21.65
CA SER A 243 14.77 12.67 22.50
C SER A 243 15.95 12.05 21.74
N GLN A 244 15.77 11.83 20.43
CA GLN A 244 16.77 11.24 19.53
C GLN A 244 17.63 12.28 18.80
N SER A 245 17.31 13.56 18.97
CA SER A 245 18.12 14.65 18.40
C SER A 245 19.45 14.80 19.13
N SER A 246 20.46 15.31 18.42
CA SER A 246 21.79 15.62 18.96
C SER A 246 22.06 17.11 18.77
N PRO A 247 22.03 17.93 19.85
CA PRO A 247 21.84 17.56 21.25
C PRO A 247 20.38 17.22 21.61
N ASN A 248 20.16 16.44 22.67
CA ASN A 248 18.83 16.17 23.22
C ASN A 248 18.14 17.48 23.63
N LEU A 249 16.96 17.75 23.07
CA LEU A 249 16.26 19.01 23.32
C LEU A 249 15.58 19.02 24.70
N SER A 250 15.70 20.13 25.42
CA SER A 250 14.98 20.41 26.65
C SER A 250 13.58 20.97 26.38
N SER A 251 12.67 20.89 27.36
CA SER A 251 11.36 21.57 27.30
C SER A 251 11.52 23.05 26.91
N GLY A 252 10.71 23.54 25.98
CA GLY A 252 10.87 24.88 25.44
C GLY A 252 10.19 25.12 24.09
N ILE A 253 10.40 26.32 23.57
CA ILE A 253 9.92 26.74 22.25
C ILE A 253 11.05 26.60 21.25
N TYR A 254 10.73 25.98 20.12
CA TYR A 254 11.60 25.82 18.97
C TYR A 254 10.86 26.22 17.69
N PHE A 255 11.62 26.37 16.61
CA PHE A 255 11.09 26.65 15.29
C PHE A 255 11.56 25.58 14.32
N TYR A 256 10.68 25.14 13.43
CA TYR A 256 11.05 24.25 12.34
C TYR A 256 10.80 24.98 11.02
N ARG A 257 11.73 24.83 10.10
CA ARG A 257 11.74 25.53 8.82
C ARG A 257 11.88 24.54 7.68
N LEU A 258 10.94 24.63 6.74
CA LEU A 258 10.98 23.93 5.47
C LEU A 258 11.56 24.85 4.42
N GLU A 259 12.58 24.39 3.72
CA GLU A 259 13.18 25.02 2.55
C GLU A 259 13.12 24.04 1.37
N ALA A 260 12.53 24.47 0.26
CA ALA A 260 12.44 23.69 -0.97
C ALA A 260 12.37 24.63 -2.17
N ASN A 261 13.29 24.51 -3.13
CA ASN A 261 13.44 25.43 -4.26
C ASN A 261 13.42 26.91 -3.80
N ASN A 262 12.43 27.71 -4.22
CA ASN A 262 12.28 29.12 -3.83
C ASN A 262 11.32 29.34 -2.64
N PHE A 263 10.90 28.27 -1.97
CA PHE A 263 9.97 28.34 -0.85
C PHE A 263 10.67 28.19 0.49
N VAL A 264 10.31 29.07 1.44
CA VAL A 264 10.74 28.98 2.84
C VAL A 264 9.54 29.26 3.74
N GLN A 265 9.21 28.31 4.62
CA GLN A 265 8.18 28.51 5.64
C GLN A 265 8.68 28.02 7.00
N THR A 266 8.39 28.80 8.05
CA THR A 266 8.77 28.49 9.43
C THR A 266 7.54 28.38 10.31
N LYS A 267 7.50 27.40 11.19
CA LYS A 267 6.46 27.24 12.21
C LYS A 267 7.07 26.97 13.58
N LYS A 268 6.28 27.19 14.62
CA LYS A 268 6.68 27.06 16.02
C LYS A 268 6.24 25.69 16.56
N LEU A 269 7.12 24.99 17.28
CA LEU A 269 6.80 23.77 18.03
C LEU A 269 7.15 23.96 19.52
N THR A 270 6.33 23.42 20.41
CA THR A 270 6.49 23.52 21.87
C THR A 270 6.73 22.13 22.45
N LEU A 271 7.93 21.89 22.93
CA LEU A 271 8.29 20.63 23.59
C LEU A 271 7.99 20.74 25.09
N ILE A 272 7.26 19.76 25.63
CA ILE A 272 7.06 19.58 27.06
C ILE A 272 7.60 18.20 27.41
N LYS A 273 8.61 18.15 28.27
CA LYS A 273 9.23 16.93 28.80
C LYS A 273 9.14 16.94 30.31
#